data_AF-A0A1G2XR71-F1
#
_entry.id   AF-A0A1G2XR71-F1
#
_cell.length_a   1.000
_cell.length_b   1.000
_cell.length_c   1.000
_cell.angle_alpha   90.00
_cell.angle_beta   90.00
_cell.angle_gamma   90.00
#
_symmetry.space_group_name_H-M   'P 1'
#
loop_
_entity.id
_entity.type
_entity.pdbx_description
1 polymer ?
#
loop_
_entity_poly.entity_id
_entity_poly.type
_entity_poly.pdbx_seq_one_letter_code
_entity_poly.pdbx_strand_id
1 'polypeptide(L)'
;MNSINYIGVDVHSNNIEMAVRHKGQISQSFALPTSISAVITALDSIKSPKMMAIEEGPMAGWLYRNLLKKSINLSSQNHAETSSSVLMATTTTK
;
A
#
# COMPACT_ATOMS: atom_id res chain seq x y z
N MET A 1 -3.88 -20.93 -7.05
CA MET A 1 -4.56 -19.63 -6.86
C MET A 1 -3.63 -18.70 -6.10
N ASN A 2 -3.26 -17.55 -6.68
CA ASN A 2 -2.52 -16.53 -5.92
C ASN A 2 -3.44 -15.96 -4.83
N SER A 3 -3.05 -16.10 -3.57
CA SER A 3 -3.78 -15.49 -2.46
C SER A 3 -3.45 -13.99 -2.41
N ILE A 4 -4.48 -13.17 -2.17
CA ILE A 4 -4.34 -11.72 -2.02
C ILE A 4 -3.69 -11.42 -0.66
N ASN A 5 -2.76 -10.47 -0.64
CA ASN A 5 -2.25 -9.86 0.58
C ASN A 5 -3.15 -8.67 0.96
N TYR A 6 -3.60 -8.62 2.20
CA TYR A 6 -4.33 -7.47 2.75
C TYR A 6 -3.38 -6.65 3.61
N ILE A 7 -3.29 -5.35 3.36
CA ILE A 7 -2.36 -4.46 4.03
C ILE A 7 -3.18 -3.44 4.83
N GLY A 8 -2.94 -3.36 6.14
CA GLY A 8 -3.41 -2.26 6.98
C GLY A 8 -2.29 -1.26 7.19
N VAL A 9 -2.59 0.04 7.12
CA VAL A 9 -1.62 1.12 7.28
C VAL A 9 -2.16 2.18 8.23
N ASP A 10 -1.39 2.52 9.26
CA ASP A 10 -1.60 3.69 10.11
C ASP A 10 -0.50 4.73 9.78
N VAL A 11 -0.91 5.99 9.62
CA VAL A 11 -0.07 7.07 9.10
C VAL A 11 -0.03 8.22 10.08
N HIS A 12 1.16 8.51 10.59
CA HIS A 12 1.45 9.67 11.41
C HIS A 12 2.53 10.55 10.76
N SER A 13 2.78 11.72 11.35
CA SER A 13 3.75 12.70 10.82
C SER A 13 5.21 12.26 10.93
N ASN A 14 5.49 11.31 11.81
CA ASN A 14 6.83 10.80 12.11
C ASN A 14 7.05 9.37 11.57
N ASN A 15 6.05 8.50 11.69
CA ASN A 15 6.12 7.11 11.23
C ASN A 15 4.87 6.66 10.46
N ILE A 16 5.04 5.54 9.77
CA ILE A 16 3.97 4.77 9.14
C ILE A 16 4.11 3.33 9.64
N GLU A 17 3.06 2.83 10.25
CA GLU A 17 2.97 1.42 10.65
C GLU A 17 2.18 0.66 9.59
N MET A 18 2.70 -0.48 9.14
CA MET A 18 2.08 -1.29 8.09
C MET A 18 2.14 -2.76 8.44
N ALA A 19 0.98 -3.43 8.38
CA ALA A 19 0.86 -4.86 8.62
C ALA A 19 0.31 -5.57 7.38
N VAL A 20 0.97 -6.67 6.98
CA VAL A 20 0.57 -7.50 5.85
C VAL A 20 -0.06 -8.77 6.37
N ARG A 21 -1.32 -9.01 6.01
CA ARG A 21 -2.06 -10.24 6.28
C ARG A 21 -2.10 -11.10 5.03
N HIS A 22 -1.66 -12.34 5.16
CA HIS A 22 -1.72 -13.37 4.13
C HIS A 22 -2.33 -14.64 4.72
N LYS A 23 -3.38 -15.18 4.09
CA LYS A 23 -4.08 -16.40 4.54
C LYS A 23 -4.50 -16.35 6.02
N GLY A 24 -5.02 -15.21 6.46
CA GLY A 24 -5.55 -15.03 7.82
C GLY A 24 -4.49 -14.74 8.90
N GLN A 25 -3.20 -14.74 8.56
CA GLN A 25 -2.12 -14.46 9.51
C GLN A 25 -1.32 -13.22 9.10
N ILE A 26 -0.76 -12.51 10.08
CA ILE A 26 0.19 -11.44 9.80
C ILE A 26 1.50 -12.08 9.36
N SER A 27 1.90 -11.87 8.11
CA SER A 27 3.13 -12.42 7.53
C SER A 27 4.31 -11.46 7.68
N GLN A 28 4.05 -10.16 7.67
CA GLN A 28 5.06 -9.11 7.75
C GLN A 28 4.49 -7.87 8.43
N SER A 29 5.36 -7.13 9.14
CA SER A 29 5.06 -5.82 9.69
C SER A 29 6.23 -4.88 9.41
N PHE A 30 5.93 -3.61 9.18
CA PHE A 30 6.91 -2.57 8.91
C PHE A 30 6.62 -1.36 9.78
N ALA A 31 7.67 -0.81 10.40
CA ALA A 31 7.69 0.53 10.96
C ALA A 31 8.59 1.37 10.06
N LEU A 32 8.00 2.31 9.31
CA LEU A 32 8.68 3.10 8.29
C LEU A 32 8.72 4.57 8.71
N PRO A 33 9.74 5.34 8.30
CA PRO A 33 9.64 6.78 8.34
C PRO A 33 8.48 7.26 7.44
N THR A 34 7.86 8.40 7.75
CA THR A 34 6.82 9.02 6.91
C THR A 34 7.39 9.53 5.59
N SER A 35 7.63 8.59 4.67
CA SER A 35 8.30 8.79 3.39
C SER A 35 7.68 7.90 2.32
N ILE A 36 7.33 8.51 1.19
CA ILE A 36 6.73 7.80 0.06
C ILE A 36 7.69 6.76 -0.52
N SER A 37 9.00 7.05 -0.57
CA SER A 37 9.98 6.08 -1.09
C SER A 37 10.12 4.86 -0.19
N ALA A 38 10.05 5.05 1.14
CA ALA A 38 10.10 3.96 2.11
C ALA A 38 8.87 3.05 1.96
N VAL A 39 7.68 3.63 1.83
CA VAL A 39 6.44 2.88 1.60
C VAL A 39 6.49 2.12 0.27
N ILE A 40 6.92 2.75 -0.82
CA ILE A 40 7.04 2.07 -2.12
C ILE A 40 8.02 0.89 -2.03
N THR A 41 9.17 1.08 -1.41
CA THR A 41 10.17 0.01 -1.25
C THR A 41 9.60 -1.18 -0.45
N ALA A 42 8.87 -0.90 0.62
CA ALA A 42 8.18 -1.94 1.38
C ALA A 42 7.12 -2.65 0.54
N LEU A 43 6.32 -1.90 -0.23
CA LEU A 43 5.31 -2.48 -1.11
C LEU A 43 5.92 -3.34 -2.21
N ASP A 44 7.02 -2.91 -2.84
CA ASP A 44 7.71 -3.66 -3.90
C ASP A 44 8.28 -5.00 -3.39
N SER A 45 8.58 -5.10 -2.09
CA SER A 45 9.01 -6.36 -1.47
C SER A 45 7.89 -7.43 -1.37
N ILE A 46 6.62 -7.01 -1.46
CA ILE A 46 5.44 -7.89 -1.35
C ILE A 46 5.04 -8.36 -2.76
N LYS A 47 5.36 -9.62 -3.11
CA LYS A 47 5.26 -10.12 -4.50
C LYS A 47 3.84 -10.46 -4.99
N SER A 48 2.89 -10.78 -4.11
CA SER A 48 1.53 -11.17 -4.53
C SER A 48 0.59 -9.96 -4.67
N PRO A 49 -0.54 -10.10 -5.38
CA PRO A 49 -1.56 -9.07 -5.46
C PRO A 49 -1.93 -8.54 -4.08
N LYS A 50 -2.12 -7.22 -3.96
CA LYS A 50 -2.29 -6.55 -2.67
C LYS A 50 -3.47 -5.60 -2.67
N MET A 51 -4.22 -5.61 -1.58
CA MET A 51 -5.23 -4.60 -1.24
C MET A 51 -4.78 -3.86 0.01
N MET A 52 -5.03 -2.55 0.06
CA MET A 52 -4.55 -1.71 1.16
C MET A 52 -5.71 -0.95 1.79
N ALA A 53 -5.76 -0.90 3.12
CA ALA A 53 -6.59 0.02 3.86
C ALA A 53 -5.66 0.99 4.60
N ILE A 54 -5.99 2.29 4.55
CA ILE A 54 -5.27 3.33 5.27
C ILE A 54 -6.21 3.84 6.36
N GLU A 55 -5.78 3.77 7.61
CA GLU A 55 -6.51 4.35 8.74
C GLU A 55 -6.78 5.82 8.46
N GLU A 56 -8.01 6.26 8.70
CA GLU A 56 -8.42 7.63 8.49
C GLU A 56 -7.72 8.56 9.48
N GLY A 57 -7.21 9.68 8.98
CA GLY A 57 -6.47 10.64 9.76
C GLY A 57 -5.85 11.71 8.87
N PRO A 58 -5.23 12.76 9.48
CA PRO A 58 -4.75 13.93 8.74
C PRO A 58 -3.76 13.59 7.61
N MET A 59 -2.99 12.51 7.76
CA MET A 59 -1.98 12.08 6.81
C MET A 59 -2.45 11.00 5.81
N ALA A 60 -3.63 10.41 6.02
CA ALA A 60 -4.16 9.34 5.16
C ALA A 60 -4.30 9.80 3.71
N GLY A 61 -4.88 10.98 3.50
CA GLY A 61 -5.04 11.58 2.18
C GLY A 61 -3.70 11.92 1.51
N TRP A 62 -2.68 12.30 2.29
CA TRP A 62 -1.33 12.55 1.76
C TRP A 62 -0.72 11.27 1.20
N LEU A 63 -0.77 10.16 1.95
CA LEU A 63 -0.23 8.88 1.51
C LEU A 63 -0.99 8.36 0.28
N TYR A 64 -2.33 8.36 0.34
CA TYR A 64 -3.20 7.92 -0.75
C TYR A 64 -2.87 8.62 -2.08
N ARG A 65 -2.82 9.96 -2.07
CA ARG A 65 -2.58 10.73 -3.30
C ARG A 65 -1.20 10.48 -3.89
N ASN A 66 -0.18 10.31 -3.06
CA ASN A 66 1.17 10.04 -3.54
C ASN A 66 1.30 8.62 -4.13
N LEU A 67 0.68 7.62 -3.50
CA LEU A 67 0.65 6.25 -4.02
C LEU A 67 -0.15 6.16 -5.34
N LEU A 68 -1.26 6.89 -5.44
CA LEU A 68 -2.07 6.95 -6.67
C LEU A 68 -1.31 7.61 -7.83
N LYS A 69 -0.56 8.70 -7.56
CA LYS A 69 0.30 9.32 -8.59
C LYS A 69 1.34 8.33 -9.13
N LYS A 70 1.91 7.49 -8.26
CA LYS A 70 2.86 6.45 -8.68
C LYS A 70 2.21 5.39 -9.57
N SER A 71 1.01 4.92 -9.25
CA SER A 71 0.32 3.91 -10.07
C SER A 71 -0.01 4.43 -11.47
N ILE A 72 -0.46 5.68 -11.59
CA ILE A 72 -0.73 6.33 -12.88
C ILE A 72 0.55 6.47 -13.71
N ASN A 73 1.67 6.82 -13.08
CA ASN A 73 2.95 6.92 -13.78
C ASN A 73 3.45 5.55 -14.27
N LEU A 74 3.19 4.46 -13.53
CA LEU A 74 3.54 3.10 -13.94
C LEU A 74 2.67 2.61 -15.10
N SER A 75 1.37 2.93 -15.12
CA SER A 75 0.48 2.55 -16.23
C SER A 75 0.77 3.32 -17.52
N SER A 76 1.24 4.56 -17.40
CA SER A 76 1.59 5.40 -18.56
C SER A 76 2.90 5.01 -19.24
N GLN A 77 3.75 4.23 -18.55
CA GLN A 77 5.04 3.74 -19.06
C GLN A 77 4.93 2.34 -19.71
N ASN A 78 3.84 1.60 -19.47
CA ASN A 78 3.69 0.20 -19.88
C ASN A 78 2.54 0.02 -20.90
N HIS A 79 2.78 0.36 -22.16
CA HIS A 79 2.04 -0.20 -23.31
C HIS A 79 2.55 -1.63 -23.62
N ALA A 80 2.57 -2.50 -22.61
CA ALA A 80 2.76 -3.95 -22.77
C ALA A 80 2.36 -4.62 -21.45
N GLU A 81 1.32 -5.44 -21.52
CA GLU A 81 0.88 -6.47 -20.56
C GLU A 81 1.20 -6.25 -19.07
N THR A 82 0.20 -5.88 -18.26
CA THR A 82 0.36 -5.93 -16.80
C THR A 82 -0.83 -6.61 -16.14
N SER A 83 -0.60 -7.86 -15.71
CA SER A 83 -1.49 -8.56 -14.78
C SER A 83 -1.55 -7.83 -13.44
N SER A 84 -2.66 -7.12 -13.24
CA SER A 84 -3.42 -6.95 -11.99
C SER A 84 -2.63 -6.80 -10.68
N SER A 85 -2.30 -5.55 -10.33
CA SER A 85 -2.11 -5.11 -8.94
C SER A 85 -2.96 -3.87 -8.68
N VAL A 86 -4.27 -4.06 -8.50
CA VAL A 86 -5.18 -2.95 -8.18
C VAL A 86 -4.95 -2.56 -6.71
N LEU A 87 -4.19 -1.49 -6.48
CA LEU A 87 -4.13 -0.83 -5.18
C LEU A 87 -5.47 -0.11 -4.96
N MET A 88 -6.50 -0.83 -4.49
CA MET A 88 -7.68 -0.18 -3.91
C MET A 88 -7.28 0.26 -2.51
N ALA A 89 -7.10 1.56 -2.31
CA ALA A 89 -6.94 2.18 -1.00
C ALA A 89 -8.25 2.86 -0.62
N THR A 90 -8.86 2.40 0.46
CA THR A 90 -10.08 2.97 1.05
C THR A 90 -9.76 3.55 2.42
N THR A 91 -10.25 4.75 2.71
CA THR A 91 -10.23 5.32 4.06
C THR A 91 -11.40 4.74 4.85
N THR A 92 -11.17 4.25 6.06
CA THR A 92 -12.22 3.75 6.94
C THR A 92 -12.51 4.76 8.05
N THR A 93 -13.72 5.31 8.10
CA THR A 93 -14.22 6.08 9.24
C THR A 93 -14.50 5.12 10.41
N LYS A 94 -14.18 5.52 11.64
CA LYS A 94 -14.64 4.81 12.85
C LYS A 94 -16.16 4.85 12.98
#